data_AF-A0A2M6UHZ6-F1
#
_entry.id   AF-A0A2M6UHZ6-F1
#
_cell.length_a   1.000
_cell.length_b   1.000
_cell.length_c   1.000
_cell.angle_alpha   90.00
_cell.angle_beta   90.00
_cell.angle_gamma   90.00
#
_symmetry.space_group_name_H-M   'P 1'
#
loop_
_entity.id
_entity.type
_entity.pdbx_description
1 polymer ?
#
loop_
_entity_poly.entity_id
_entity_poly.type
_entity_poly.pdbx_seq_one_letter_code
_entity_poly.pdbx_strand_id
1 'polypeptide(L)'
;MAQDHLAASSPLPEHARLSALAGEWDGEEMVFPSRWTAGGPATSRTVARMDLNGFYLIQDSVQMRDGKQVFATHGIFTYDRDDRTYKLFWYDSLGYTPPSPASGGWVGNTLTLVRGSLRGNARHVYEIINEDSYSLKIQFSPDAEGWADVLTGVYRRIH
;
A
#
# COMPACT_ATOMS: atom_id res chain seq x y z
N MET A 1 -11.03 23.32 -34.82
CA MET A 1 -11.49 22.77 -33.53
C MET A 1 -10.26 22.61 -32.66
N ALA A 2 -10.12 23.38 -31.58
CA ALA A 2 -9.04 23.14 -30.61
C ALA A 2 -9.24 21.75 -30.01
N GLN A 3 -8.19 20.94 -29.92
CA GLN A 3 -8.27 19.68 -29.19
C GLN A 3 -8.54 20.02 -27.72
N ASP A 4 -9.65 19.52 -27.20
CA ASP A 4 -9.92 19.59 -25.78
C ASP A 4 -8.98 18.60 -25.08
N HIS A 5 -7.85 19.10 -24.59
CA HIS A 5 -6.86 18.31 -23.86
C HIS A 5 -7.38 17.83 -22.49
N LEU A 6 -8.57 18.27 -22.06
CA LEU A 6 -9.30 17.75 -20.90
C LEU A 6 -10.35 16.68 -21.29
N ALA A 7 -10.49 16.33 -22.58
CA ALA A 7 -11.24 15.15 -22.98
C ALA A 7 -10.65 13.93 -22.24
N ALA A 8 -11.38 13.48 -21.22
CA ALA A 8 -10.83 12.66 -20.16
C ALA A 8 -10.23 11.38 -20.73
N SER A 9 -8.93 11.18 -20.49
CA SER A 9 -8.37 9.85 -20.67
C SER A 9 -9.16 8.89 -19.77
N SER A 10 -9.47 7.69 -20.26
CA SER A 10 -10.19 6.68 -19.46
C SER A 10 -9.20 5.82 -18.67
N PRO A 11 -9.56 5.35 -17.46
CA PRO A 11 -8.72 4.42 -16.72
C PRO A 11 -8.49 3.15 -17.54
N LEU A 12 -7.28 2.61 -17.44
CA LEU A 12 -6.93 1.33 -18.08
C LEU A 12 -7.34 0.15 -17.19
N PRO A 13 -7.42 -1.09 -17.71
CA PRO A 13 -7.63 -2.29 -16.89
C PRO A 13 -6.66 -2.40 -15.70
N GLU A 14 -5.43 -1.91 -15.85
CA GLU A 14 -4.44 -1.85 -14.77
C GLU A 14 -4.86 -0.93 -13.63
N HIS A 15 -5.53 0.19 -13.92
CA HIS A 15 -6.10 1.05 -12.88
C HIS A 15 -7.26 0.33 -12.19
N ALA A 16 -8.15 -0.30 -12.96
CA ALA A 16 -9.28 -1.06 -12.43
C ALA A 16 -8.81 -2.23 -11.55
N ARG A 17 -7.65 -2.85 -11.84
CA ARG A 17 -7.09 -3.94 -11.04
C ARG A 17 -6.79 -3.55 -9.59
N LEU A 18 -6.53 -2.27 -9.30
CA LEU A 18 -6.33 -1.79 -7.93
C LEU A 18 -7.59 -1.92 -7.06
N SER A 19 -8.78 -2.03 -7.67
CA SER A 19 -10.03 -2.27 -6.94
C SER A 19 -10.05 -3.56 -6.12
N ALA A 20 -9.12 -4.49 -6.38
CA ALA A 20 -8.93 -5.69 -5.56
C ALA A 20 -8.62 -5.37 -4.08
N LEU A 21 -8.08 -4.17 -3.80
CA LEU A 21 -7.82 -3.70 -2.43
C LEU A 21 -8.93 -2.79 -1.89
N ALA A 22 -9.94 -2.42 -2.70
CA ALA A 22 -11.02 -1.55 -2.27
C ALA A 22 -11.99 -2.26 -1.31
N GLY A 23 -12.41 -1.52 -0.28
CA GLY A 23 -13.29 -2.02 0.78
C GLY A 23 -12.95 -1.45 2.14
N GLU A 24 -13.70 -1.91 3.13
CA GLU A 24 -13.38 -1.73 4.53
C GLU A 24 -12.87 -3.05 5.11
N TRP A 25 -11.75 -2.98 5.82
CA TRP A 25 -10.99 -4.14 6.24
C TRP A 25 -10.57 -4.03 7.70
N ASP A 26 -10.72 -5.12 8.44
CA ASP A 26 -10.08 -5.31 9.74
C ASP A 26 -8.81 -6.15 9.57
N GLY A 27 -7.70 -5.62 10.06
CA GLY A 27 -6.37 -6.20 9.98
C GLY A 27 -5.91 -6.80 11.31
N GLU A 28 -5.41 -8.03 11.28
CA GLU A 28 -4.61 -8.62 12.34
C GLU A 28 -3.14 -8.51 11.94
N GLU A 29 -2.33 -7.78 12.72
CA GLU A 29 -0.97 -7.40 12.34
C GLU A 29 0.08 -7.87 13.36
N MET A 30 1.28 -8.17 12.87
CA MET A 30 2.48 -8.39 13.66
C MET A 30 3.54 -7.37 13.23
N VAL A 31 3.93 -6.50 14.16
CA VAL A 31 5.05 -5.57 13.97
C VAL A 31 6.31 -6.23 14.49
N PHE A 32 7.35 -6.29 13.67
CA PHE A 32 8.60 -6.94 14.06
C PHE A 32 9.51 -5.97 14.84
N PRO A 33 10.30 -6.49 15.81
CA PRO A 33 11.25 -5.67 16.55
C PRO A 33 12.26 -4.99 15.62
N SER A 34 12.57 -3.73 15.89
CA SER A 34 13.58 -2.96 15.16
C SER A 34 14.21 -1.91 16.07
N ARG A 35 15.14 -1.12 15.54
CA ARG A 35 15.71 0.02 16.29
C ARG A 35 14.68 1.10 16.67
N TRP A 36 13.47 1.07 16.09
CA TRP A 36 12.43 2.08 16.30
C TRP A 36 11.30 1.61 17.20
N THR A 37 11.09 0.30 17.32
CA THR A 37 9.96 -0.28 18.07
C THR A 37 10.34 -1.64 18.63
N ALA A 38 9.83 -1.96 19.82
CA ALA A 38 9.94 -3.30 20.40
C ALA A 38 9.16 -4.36 19.60
N GLY A 39 8.30 -3.95 18.66
CA GLY A 39 7.44 -4.86 17.90
C GLY A 39 6.21 -5.30 18.70
N GLY A 40 5.60 -6.40 18.29
CA GLY A 40 4.43 -7.02 18.91
C GLY A 40 3.17 -6.97 18.06
N PRO A 41 2.11 -7.67 18.50
CA PRO A 41 0.83 -7.70 17.80
C PRO A 41 0.16 -6.32 17.78
N ALA A 42 -0.65 -6.10 16.76
CA ALA A 42 -1.52 -4.94 16.61
C ALA A 42 -2.77 -5.34 15.82
N THR A 43 -3.77 -4.47 15.83
CA THR A 43 -4.92 -4.56 14.91
C THR A 43 -4.97 -3.28 14.08
N SER A 44 -5.61 -3.33 12.92
CA SER A 44 -5.84 -2.13 12.13
C SER A 44 -7.22 -2.09 11.51
N ARG A 45 -7.70 -0.89 11.22
CA ARG A 45 -8.83 -0.68 10.32
C ARG A 45 -8.33 0.04 9.09
N THR A 46 -8.67 -0.49 7.92
CA THR A 46 -8.30 0.07 6.62
C THR A 46 -9.54 0.36 5.79
N VAL A 47 -9.64 1.56 5.25
CA VAL A 47 -10.68 1.97 4.30
C VAL A 47 -10.00 2.32 2.99
N ALA A 48 -10.37 1.64 1.91
CA ALA A 48 -9.81 1.84 0.60
C ALA A 48 -10.90 2.00 -0.45
N ARG A 49 -10.75 2.97 -1.35
CA ARG A 49 -11.75 3.23 -2.40
C ARG A 49 -11.10 3.72 -3.69
N MET A 50 -11.66 3.29 -4.82
CA MET A 50 -11.33 3.89 -6.11
C MET A 50 -11.88 5.32 -6.16
N ASP A 51 -11.09 6.26 -6.67
CA ASP A 51 -11.39 7.68 -6.70
C ASP A 51 -10.85 8.33 -7.98
N LEU A 52 -11.10 9.63 -8.14
CA LEU A 52 -10.59 10.46 -9.23
C LEU A 52 -10.90 9.81 -10.59
N ASN A 53 -12.16 9.42 -10.79
CA ASN A 53 -12.67 8.73 -11.98
C ASN A 53 -12.04 7.34 -12.23
N GLY A 54 -11.64 6.64 -11.17
CA GLY A 54 -11.10 5.28 -11.26
C GLY A 54 -9.61 5.20 -11.56
N PHE A 55 -8.90 6.32 -11.48
CA PHE A 55 -7.45 6.39 -11.71
C PHE A 55 -6.61 6.08 -10.48
N TYR A 56 -7.18 6.27 -9.29
CA TYR A 56 -6.45 6.14 -8.05
C TYR A 56 -7.23 5.29 -7.07
N LEU A 57 -6.53 4.44 -6.34
CA LEU A 57 -7.04 3.87 -5.10
C LEU A 57 -6.47 4.69 -3.96
N ILE A 58 -7.34 5.24 -3.11
CA ILE A 58 -6.95 5.92 -1.88
C ILE A 58 -7.23 4.99 -0.72
N GLN A 59 -6.24 4.78 0.15
CA GLN A 59 -6.28 3.90 1.30
C GLN A 59 -5.89 4.66 2.55
N ASP A 60 -6.77 4.67 3.55
CA ASP A 60 -6.50 5.16 4.89
C ASP A 60 -6.46 3.98 5.86
N SER A 61 -5.41 3.89 6.68
CA SER A 61 -5.26 2.82 7.67
C SER A 61 -4.92 3.39 9.03
N VAL A 62 -5.55 2.87 10.08
CA VAL A 62 -5.26 3.20 11.49
C VAL A 62 -4.92 1.92 12.23
N GLN A 63 -3.73 1.87 12.84
CA GLN A 63 -3.27 0.76 13.67
C GLN A 63 -3.47 1.07 15.15
N MET A 64 -4.01 0.08 15.87
CA MET A 64 -4.37 0.13 17.27
C MET A 64 -3.55 -0.90 18.07
N ARG A 65 -3.14 -0.51 19.28
CA ARG A 65 -2.55 -1.38 20.30
C ARG A 65 -3.08 -0.97 21.67
N ASP A 66 -3.53 -1.93 22.47
CA ASP A 66 -4.09 -1.70 23.81
C ASP A 66 -5.15 -0.57 23.85
N GLY A 67 -6.03 -0.56 22.84
CA GLY A 67 -7.10 0.44 22.70
C GLY A 67 -6.64 1.84 22.28
N LYS A 68 -5.37 2.04 21.95
CA LYS A 68 -4.81 3.33 21.51
C LYS A 68 -4.33 3.25 20.07
N GLN A 69 -4.55 4.32 19.32
CA GLN A 69 -3.92 4.49 18.03
C GLN A 69 -2.42 4.68 18.20
N VAL A 70 -1.62 3.85 17.52
CA VAL A 70 -0.15 3.89 17.58
C VAL A 70 0.48 4.27 16.24
N PHE A 71 -0.23 4.07 15.14
CA PHE A 71 0.27 4.35 13.81
C PHE A 71 -0.89 4.58 12.83
N ALA A 72 -0.71 5.43 11.84
CA ALA A 72 -1.69 5.64 10.78
C ALA A 72 -0.99 5.96 9.46
N THR A 73 -1.65 5.62 8.35
CA THR A 73 -1.11 5.80 7.00
C THR A 73 -2.15 6.32 6.02
N HIS A 74 -1.69 7.10 5.05
CA HIS A 74 -2.41 7.45 3.85
C HIS A 74 -1.65 6.93 2.63
N GLY A 75 -2.25 6.01 1.89
CA GLY A 75 -1.70 5.39 0.69
C GLY A 75 -2.48 5.81 -0.56
N ILE A 76 -1.77 6.27 -1.59
CA ILE A 76 -2.34 6.59 -2.90
C ILE A 76 -1.69 5.66 -3.92
N PHE A 77 -2.49 4.80 -4.53
CA PHE A 77 -2.04 3.87 -5.56
C PHE A 77 -2.52 4.31 -6.94
N THR A 78 -1.71 4.08 -7.96
CA THR A 78 -2.09 4.30 -9.36
C THR A 78 -1.29 3.42 -10.31
N TYR A 79 -1.56 3.50 -11.60
CA TYR A 79 -0.77 2.87 -12.66
C TYR A 79 -0.19 3.95 -13.57
N ASP A 80 1.13 4.00 -13.65
CA ASP A 80 1.85 4.91 -14.52
C ASP A 80 1.90 4.31 -15.94
N ARG A 81 1.42 5.09 -16.93
CA ARG A 81 1.36 4.66 -18.32
C ARG A 81 2.70 4.75 -19.03
N ASP A 82 3.57 5.66 -18.59
CA ASP A 82 4.82 5.96 -19.27
C ASP A 82 5.85 4.86 -18.99
N ASP A 83 6.00 4.46 -17.73
CA ASP A 83 6.90 3.37 -17.34
C ASP A 83 6.20 2.03 -17.12
N ARG A 84 4.87 2.00 -17.25
CA ARG A 84 4.04 0.79 -17.21
C ARG A 84 4.09 0.06 -15.86
N THR A 85 4.30 0.78 -14.76
CA THR A 85 4.35 0.24 -13.40
C THR A 85 3.27 0.78 -12.49
N TYR A 86 2.93 0.01 -11.46
CA TYR A 86 2.08 0.47 -10.37
C TYR A 86 2.88 1.33 -9.41
N LYS A 87 2.24 2.38 -8.88
CA LYS A 87 2.83 3.32 -7.94
C LYS A 87 2.12 3.28 -6.60
N LEU A 88 2.87 3.52 -5.52
CA LEU A 88 2.34 3.78 -4.18
C LEU A 88 3.05 4.99 -3.57
N PHE A 89 2.29 6.06 -3.38
CA PHE A 89 2.67 7.19 -2.54
C PHE A 89 2.13 6.91 -1.14
N TRP A 90 3.03 6.76 -0.18
CA TRP A 90 2.69 6.31 1.16
C TRP A 90 3.23 7.30 2.18
N TYR A 91 2.33 7.84 2.98
CA TYR A 91 2.57 8.82 4.04
C TYR A 91 2.12 8.23 5.36
N ASP A 92 2.84 8.54 6.43
CA ASP A 92 2.57 7.98 7.75
C ASP A 92 2.53 9.02 8.86
N SER A 93 1.97 8.62 10.00
CA SER A 93 1.88 9.44 11.21
C SER A 93 3.22 9.64 11.92
N LEU A 94 4.32 9.11 11.38
CA LEU A 94 5.68 9.43 11.83
C LEU A 94 6.25 10.64 11.07
N GLY A 95 5.51 11.15 10.09
CA GLY A 95 5.85 12.37 9.34
C GLY A 95 6.88 12.14 8.25
N TYR A 96 7.07 10.90 7.79
CA TYR A 96 8.02 10.63 6.71
C TYR A 96 7.41 10.94 5.34
N THR A 97 8.02 11.89 4.63
CA THR A 97 7.70 12.19 3.23
C THR A 97 8.68 11.46 2.31
N PRO A 98 8.23 10.50 1.49
CA PRO A 98 9.13 9.82 0.57
C PRO A 98 9.51 10.72 -0.61
N PRO A 99 10.77 10.65 -1.11
CA PRO A 99 11.20 11.45 -2.26
C PRO A 99 10.59 10.98 -3.59
N SER A 100 10.11 9.74 -3.64
CA SER A 100 9.50 9.11 -4.82
C SER A 100 8.48 8.04 -4.38
N PRO A 101 7.52 7.65 -5.22
CA PRO A 101 6.63 6.54 -4.92
C PRO A 101 7.39 5.20 -4.92
N ALA A 102 6.86 4.22 -4.19
CA ALA A 102 7.20 2.83 -4.46
C ALA A 102 6.66 2.43 -5.83
N SER A 103 7.42 1.64 -6.58
CA SER A 103 7.08 1.21 -7.94
C SER A 103 7.15 -0.31 -8.06
N GLY A 104 6.34 -0.90 -8.93
CA GLY A 104 6.38 -2.33 -9.19
C GLY A 104 5.17 -2.83 -9.95
N GLY A 105 4.69 -4.03 -9.62
CA GLY A 105 3.61 -4.64 -10.39
C GLY A 105 3.10 -5.95 -9.83
N TRP A 106 2.12 -6.49 -10.55
CA TRP A 106 1.47 -7.74 -10.19
C TRP A 106 2.16 -8.95 -10.82
N VAL A 107 2.26 -10.03 -10.04
CA VAL A 107 2.54 -11.38 -10.52
C VAL A 107 1.48 -12.29 -9.91
N GLY A 108 0.62 -12.89 -10.73
CA GLY A 108 -0.56 -13.62 -10.24
C GLY A 108 -1.43 -12.71 -9.36
N ASN A 109 -1.64 -13.11 -8.11
CA ASN A 109 -2.44 -12.38 -7.12
C ASN A 109 -1.61 -11.48 -6.19
N THR A 110 -0.31 -11.32 -6.48
CA THR A 110 0.61 -10.58 -5.62
C THR A 110 1.05 -9.28 -6.28
N LEU A 111 0.76 -8.14 -5.64
CA LEU A 111 1.29 -6.82 -5.98
C LEU A 111 2.53 -6.54 -5.14
N THR A 112 3.68 -6.40 -5.78
CA THR A 112 4.93 -6.00 -5.12
C THR A 112 5.31 -4.59 -5.53
N LEU A 113 5.58 -3.73 -4.54
CA LEU A 113 5.93 -2.33 -4.72
C LEU A 113 7.19 -2.02 -3.91
N VAL A 114 8.24 -1.55 -4.57
CA VAL A 114 9.54 -1.30 -3.94
C VAL A 114 9.92 0.16 -4.09
N ARG A 115 10.47 0.74 -3.02
CA ARG A 115 11.07 2.08 -3.03
C ARG A 115 12.47 2.01 -2.44
N GLY A 116 13.45 2.52 -3.19
CA GLY A 116 14.77 2.84 -2.65
C GLY A 116 14.83 4.24 -2.08
N SER A 117 15.68 4.43 -1.08
CA SER A 117 16.02 5.75 -0.52
C SER A 117 17.47 5.73 -0.01
N LEU A 118 18.02 6.90 0.31
CA LEU A 118 19.33 7.00 0.99
C LEU A 118 19.36 6.25 2.34
N ARG A 119 18.20 5.95 2.92
CA ARG A 119 18.09 5.25 4.20
C ARG A 119 17.98 3.74 4.03
N GLY A 120 17.90 3.22 2.81
CA GLY A 120 17.61 1.83 2.48
C GLY A 120 16.32 1.67 1.67
N ASN A 121 15.93 0.43 1.44
CA ASN A 121 14.83 0.01 0.57
C ASN A 121 13.64 -0.47 1.39
N ALA A 122 12.43 -0.07 1.00
CA ALA A 122 11.18 -0.56 1.56
C ALA A 122 10.40 -1.30 0.47
N ARG A 123 9.83 -2.47 0.82
CA ARG A 123 9.01 -3.29 -0.07
C ARG A 123 7.66 -3.55 0.58
N HIS A 124 6.59 -3.26 -0.14
CA HIS A 124 5.23 -3.66 0.21
C HIS A 124 4.84 -4.82 -0.71
N VAL A 125 4.33 -5.89 -0.12
CA VAL A 125 3.82 -7.06 -0.83
C VAL A 125 2.39 -7.26 -0.38
N TYR A 126 1.44 -7.00 -1.30
CA TYR A 126 0.03 -7.30 -1.10
C TYR A 126 -0.29 -8.59 -1.83
N GLU A 127 -0.89 -9.57 -1.15
CA GLU A 127 -1.34 -10.82 -1.76
C GLU A 127 -2.84 -10.97 -1.59
N ILE A 128 -3.57 -11.00 -2.71
CA ILE A 128 -5.02 -11.24 -2.70
C ILE A 128 -5.25 -12.74 -2.46
N ILE A 129 -5.80 -13.06 -1.29
CA ILE A 129 -6.08 -14.45 -0.89
C ILE A 129 -7.40 -14.88 -1.53
N ASN A 130 -8.43 -14.04 -1.40
CA ASN A 130 -9.74 -14.20 -2.03
C ASN A 130 -10.46 -12.83 -2.07
N GLU A 131 -11.74 -12.83 -2.45
CA GLU A 131 -12.54 -11.60 -2.59
C GLU A 131 -12.70 -10.81 -1.27
N ASP A 132 -12.60 -11.50 -0.13
CA ASP A 132 -12.85 -10.95 1.21
C ASP A 132 -11.60 -10.93 2.09
N SER A 133 -10.42 -11.19 1.53
CA SER A 133 -9.17 -11.08 2.27
C SER A 133 -7.92 -10.89 1.42
N TYR A 134 -6.98 -10.13 1.98
CA TYR A 134 -5.63 -10.01 1.47
C TYR A 134 -4.62 -10.05 2.62
N SER A 135 -3.37 -10.37 2.32
CA SER A 135 -2.26 -10.17 3.24
C SER A 135 -1.39 -8.98 2.82
N LEU A 136 -0.80 -8.30 3.81
CA LEU A 136 0.25 -7.31 3.60
C LEU A 136 1.51 -7.78 4.30
N LYS A 137 2.63 -7.66 3.60
CA LYS A 137 3.96 -7.74 4.18
C LYS A 137 4.74 -6.47 3.82
N ILE A 138 5.25 -5.79 4.83
CA ILE A 138 6.20 -4.68 4.68
C ILE A 138 7.57 -5.18 5.10
N GLN A 139 8.55 -4.98 4.22
CA GLN A 139 9.93 -5.36 4.45
C GLN A 139 10.86 -4.19 4.25
N PHE A 140 11.99 -4.26 4.93
CA PHE A 140 13.07 -3.29 4.80
C PHE A 140 14.39 -4.00 4.51
N SER A 141 15.21 -3.36 3.68
CA SER A 141 16.53 -3.86 3.30
C SER A 141 17.51 -2.69 3.14
N PRO A 142 18.64 -2.66 3.88
CA PRO A 142 19.67 -1.65 3.67
C PRO A 142 20.30 -1.70 2.26
N ASP A 143 20.39 -2.89 1.65
CA ASP A 143 21.16 -3.20 0.44
C ASP A 143 20.32 -3.69 -0.76
N ALA A 144 19.02 -3.88 -0.57
CA ALA A 144 18.07 -4.52 -1.50
C ALA A 144 18.28 -6.03 -1.72
N GLU A 145 19.21 -6.67 -1.02
CA GLU A 145 19.47 -8.11 -1.10
C GLU A 145 18.88 -8.84 0.11
N GLY A 146 19.23 -8.39 1.32
CA GLY A 146 18.73 -8.93 2.57
C GLY A 146 17.47 -8.22 3.05
N TRP A 147 16.33 -8.92 3.05
CA TRP A 147 15.03 -8.36 3.46
C TRP A 147 14.63 -8.84 4.85
N ALA A 148 14.36 -7.89 5.74
CA ALA A 148 13.78 -8.14 7.05
C ALA A 148 12.31 -7.72 7.08
N ASP A 149 11.46 -8.56 7.65
CA ASP A 149 10.05 -8.23 7.89
C ASP A 149 9.97 -7.09 8.92
N VAL A 150 9.15 -6.09 8.60
CA VAL A 150 8.83 -4.95 9.47
C VAL A 150 7.40 -5.09 9.98
N LEU A 151 6.48 -5.49 9.10
CA LEU A 151 5.09 -5.74 9.41
C LEU A 151 4.58 -6.89 8.56
N THR A 152 3.79 -7.77 9.16
CA THR A 152 2.89 -8.66 8.43
C THR A 152 1.47 -8.44 8.92
N GLY A 153 0.48 -8.65 8.06
CA GLY A 153 -0.91 -8.61 8.46
C GLY A 153 -1.83 -9.34 7.50
N VAL A 154 -2.97 -9.79 8.01
CA VAL A 154 -4.08 -10.35 7.23
C VAL A 154 -5.30 -9.48 7.46
N TYR A 155 -5.89 -9.04 6.37
CA TYR A 155 -6.98 -8.07 6.34
C TYR A 155 -8.22 -8.78 5.82
N ARG A 156 -9.31 -8.72 6.59
CA ARG A 156 -10.58 -9.35 6.27
C ARG A 156 -11.66 -8.29 6.08
N ARG A 157 -12.49 -8.48 5.06
CA ARG A 157 -13.57 -7.56 4.72
C ARG A 157 -14.61 -7.50 5.84
N ILE A 158 -15.13 -6.31 6.11
CA ILE A 158 -16.11 -6.08 7.18
C ILE A 158 -17.56 -6.27 6.68
N HIS A 159 -17.82 -6.02 5.39
CA HIS A 159 -19.15 -6.06 4.76
C HIS A 159 -19.09 -6.62 3.34
#